data_AF-A0A1H5WLT9-F1
#
_entry.id   AF-A0A1H5WLT9-F1
#
_cell.length_a   1.000
_cell.length_b   1.000
_cell.length_c   1.000
_cell.angle_alpha   90.00
_cell.angle_beta   90.00
_cell.angle_gamma   90.00
#
_symmetry.space_group_name_H-M   'P 1'
#
loop_
_entity.id
_entity.type
_entity.pdbx_description
1 polymer ?
#
loop_
_entity_poly.entity_id
_entity_poly.type
_entity_poly.pdbx_seq_one_letter_code
_entity_poly.pdbx_strand_id
1 'polypeptide(L)'
;MRIRFDINNVINVYNKNLSLSKSNSVNKKEDTIEISKAGKEIAKFLELSRNIEIDEGNSEKVERIKKLIKEGKYVVDDELLARSIIQAMKERDK
;
A
#
# COMPACT_ATOMS: atom_id res chain seq x y z
N MET A 1 60.98 -6.85 33.43
CA MET A 1 60.10 -5.85 32.78
C MET A 1 58.68 -6.39 32.79
N ARG A 2 57.77 -5.85 33.61
CA ARG A 2 56.36 -6.29 33.67
C ARG A 2 55.54 -5.36 32.79
N ILE A 3 55.05 -5.87 31.66
CA ILE A 3 54.17 -5.12 30.76
C ILE A 3 52.80 -5.06 31.42
N ARG A 4 52.38 -3.87 31.85
CA ARG A 4 51.00 -3.63 32.31
C ARG A 4 50.13 -3.46 31.07
N PHE A 5 49.31 -4.46 30.77
CA PHE A 5 48.26 -4.32 29.77
C PHE A 5 47.15 -3.44 30.35
N ASP A 6 47.07 -2.20 29.88
CA ASP A 6 45.95 -1.32 30.21
C ASP A 6 44.71 -1.85 29.49
N ILE A 7 43.79 -2.40 30.26
CA ILE A 7 42.53 -2.99 29.81
C ILE A 7 41.74 -1.98 28.98
N ASN A 8 41.81 -0.70 29.30
CA ASN A 8 41.13 0.35 28.55
C ASN A 8 41.72 0.53 27.16
N ASN A 9 43.03 0.35 27.01
CA ASN A 9 43.69 0.43 25.71
C ASN A 9 43.28 -0.74 24.81
N VAL A 10 43.15 -1.95 25.37
CA VAL A 10 42.68 -3.13 24.64
C VAL A 10 41.22 -2.96 24.19
N ILE A 11 40.36 -2.46 25.07
CA ILE A 11 38.95 -2.16 24.75
C ILE A 11 38.85 -1.08 23.65
N ASN A 12 39.66 -0.03 23.73
CA ASN A 12 39.67 1.04 22.74
C ASN A 12 40.12 0.55 21.35
N VAL A 13 41.13 -0.32 21.28
CA VAL A 13 41.58 -0.94 20.02
C VAL A 13 40.49 -1.85 19.46
N TYR A 14 39.83 -2.66 20.29
CA TYR A 14 38.71 -3.51 19.87
C TYR A 14 37.55 -2.69 19.31
N ASN A 15 37.12 -1.65 20.02
CA ASN A 15 36.02 -0.77 19.60
C ASN A 15 36.35 0.02 18.33
N LYS A 16 37.60 0.47 18.16
CA LYS A 16 38.06 1.16 16.95
C LYS A 16 38.09 0.24 15.73
N ASN A 17 38.39 -1.04 15.92
CA ASN A 17 38.34 -2.03 14.83
C ASN A 17 36.91 -2.51 14.52
N LEU A 18 36.00 -2.47 15.49
CA LEU A 18 34.58 -2.79 15.29
C LEU A 18 33.86 -1.77 14.40
N SER A 19 34.25 -0.48 14.46
CA SER A 19 33.66 0.57 13.62
C SER A 19 34.14 0.53 12.16
N LEU A 20 35.35 0.04 11.90
CA LEU A 20 35.89 -0.17 10.55
C LEU A 20 35.17 -1.29 9.78
N SER A 21 34.58 -2.26 10.47
CA SER A 21 33.74 -3.31 9.88
C SER A 21 32.33 -2.81 9.50
N LYS A 22 31.87 -1.70 10.09
CA LYS A 22 30.54 -1.12 9.80
C LYS A 22 30.53 -0.13 8.63
N SER A 23 31.70 0.29 8.12
CA SER A 23 31.75 1.15 6.94
C SER A 23 31.91 0.30 5.68
N ASN A 24 30.77 0.00 5.08
CA ASN A 24 30.52 -0.11 3.63
C ASN A 24 29.41 -1.14 3.43
N SER A 25 28.19 -0.81 3.89
CA SER A 25 27.02 -1.25 3.13
C SER A 25 27.16 -0.57 1.78
N VAL A 26 27.88 -1.22 0.86
CA VAL A 26 27.81 -0.91 -0.56
C VAL A 26 26.33 -1.04 -0.86
N ASN A 27 25.64 0.08 -1.04
CA ASN A 27 24.31 0.10 -1.61
C ASN A 27 24.46 -0.54 -2.99
N LYS A 28 24.31 -1.86 -3.06
CA LYS A 28 24.22 -2.56 -4.33
C LYS A 28 23.07 -1.87 -5.05
N LYS A 29 23.36 -1.30 -6.21
CA LYS A 29 22.29 -0.94 -7.14
C LYS A 29 21.66 -2.26 -7.55
N GLU A 30 20.52 -2.56 -6.95
CA GLU A 30 19.71 -3.71 -7.28
C GLU A 30 18.79 -3.28 -8.42
N ASP A 31 18.61 -4.16 -9.41
CA ASP A 31 17.63 -3.90 -10.45
C ASP A 31 16.23 -4.07 -9.86
N THR A 32 15.50 -2.96 -9.72
CA THR A 32 14.12 -2.95 -9.27
C THR A 32 13.17 -2.86 -10.45
N ILE A 33 12.26 -3.82 -10.57
CA ILE A 33 11.11 -3.72 -11.49
C ILE A 33 9.98 -3.09 -10.70
N GLU A 34 9.68 -1.82 -10.98
CA GLU A 34 8.55 -1.13 -10.39
C GLU A 34 7.31 -1.17 -11.29
N ILE A 35 6.18 -1.54 -10.70
CA ILE A 35 4.87 -1.35 -11.33
C ILE A 35 4.63 0.16 -11.46
N SER A 36 4.12 0.59 -12.61
CA SER A 36 3.75 1.99 -12.83
C SER A 36 2.81 2.50 -11.73
N LYS A 37 2.85 3.80 -11.44
CA LYS A 37 1.95 4.41 -10.44
C LYS A 37 0.49 4.04 -10.69
N ALA A 38 0.05 4.10 -11.96
CA ALA A 38 -1.28 3.69 -12.38
C ALA A 38 -1.56 2.20 -12.10
N GLY A 39 -0.59 1.31 -12.37
CA GLY A 39 -0.74 -0.11 -12.07
C GLY A 39 -0.85 -0.40 -10.57
N LYS A 40 -0.07 0.30 -9.73
CA LYS A 40 -0.18 0.22 -8.26
C LYS A 40 -1.57 0.68 -7.79
N GLU A 41 -2.10 1.74 -8.40
CA GLU A 41 -3.41 2.28 -8.08
C GLU A 41 -4.55 1.32 -8.45
N ILE A 42 -4.50 0.73 -9.65
CA ILE A 42 -5.45 -0.29 -10.10
C ILE A 42 -5.41 -1.52 -9.18
N ALA A 43 -4.21 -2.01 -8.84
CA ALA A 43 -4.05 -3.16 -7.95
C ALA A 43 -4.66 -2.88 -6.57
N LYS A 44 -4.46 -1.68 -6.02
CA LYS A 44 -5.05 -1.24 -4.75
C LYS A 44 -6.58 -1.25 -4.80
N PHE A 45 -7.19 -0.69 -5.85
CA PHE A 45 -8.66 -0.73 -5.98
C PHE A 45 -9.17 -2.17 -6.16
N LEU A 46 -8.41 -3.03 -6.84
CA LEU A 46 -8.75 -4.44 -6.99
C LEU A 46 -8.73 -5.16 -5.65
N GLU A 47 -7.71 -4.96 -4.81
CA GLU A 47 -7.66 -5.50 -3.45
C GLU A 47 -8.82 -5.01 -2.59
N LEU A 48 -9.10 -3.69 -2.62
CA LEU A 48 -10.24 -3.13 -1.91
C LEU A 48 -11.53 -3.80 -2.36
N SER A 49 -11.76 -3.94 -3.67
CA SER A 49 -12.99 -4.55 -4.20
C SER A 49 -13.22 -6.00 -3.78
N ARG A 50 -12.15 -6.79 -3.60
CA ARG A 50 -12.25 -8.20 -3.15
C ARG A 50 -12.58 -8.33 -1.67
N ASN A 51 -12.19 -7.33 -0.87
CA ASN A 51 -12.31 -7.35 0.60
C ASN A 51 -13.38 -6.38 1.10
N ILE A 52 -14.26 -5.88 0.23
CA ILE A 52 -15.45 -5.14 0.68
C ILE A 52 -16.36 -6.15 1.39
N GLU A 53 -16.31 -6.13 2.71
CA GLU A 53 -17.39 -6.64 3.53
C GLU A 53 -18.60 -5.74 3.25
N ILE A 54 -19.64 -6.32 2.66
CA ILE A 54 -20.91 -5.63 2.49
C ILE A 54 -21.49 -5.51 3.89
N ASP A 55 -21.40 -4.30 4.45
CA ASP A 55 -22.00 -3.95 5.73
C ASP A 55 -23.45 -4.46 5.80
N GLU A 56 -23.90 -4.97 6.95
CA GLU A 56 -25.18 -5.69 7.08
C GLU A 56 -26.36 -4.85 6.56
N GLY A 57 -26.30 -3.52 6.73
CA GLY A 57 -27.29 -2.57 6.23
C GLY A 57 -27.34 -2.43 4.70
N ASN A 58 -26.30 -2.83 3.97
CA ASN A 58 -26.24 -2.80 2.51
C ASN A 58 -26.52 -4.16 1.85
N SER A 59 -26.53 -5.25 2.62
CA SER A 59 -26.74 -6.61 2.10
C SER A 59 -28.12 -6.75 1.41
N GLU A 60 -29.18 -6.25 2.05
CA GLU A 60 -30.54 -6.27 1.49
C GLU A 60 -30.63 -5.47 0.18
N LYS A 61 -29.99 -4.29 0.15
CA LYS A 61 -29.94 -3.43 -1.04
C LYS A 61 -29.24 -4.13 -2.20
N VAL A 62 -28.13 -4.81 -1.93
CA VAL A 62 -27.37 -5.56 -2.94
C VAL A 62 -28.20 -6.72 -3.49
N GLU A 63 -28.84 -7.52 -2.63
CA GLU A 63 -29.67 -8.64 -3.06
C GLU A 63 -30.89 -8.17 -3.88
N ARG A 64 -31.51 -7.06 -3.49
CA ARG A 64 -32.59 -6.45 -4.27
C ARG A 64 -32.11 -6.04 -5.66
N ILE A 65 -30.96 -5.38 -5.77
CA ILE A 65 -30.39 -4.97 -7.07
C ILE A 65 -30.07 -6.21 -7.93
N LYS A 66 -29.43 -7.23 -7.36
CA LYS A 66 -29.14 -8.50 -8.06
C LYS A 66 -30.41 -9.14 -8.60
N LYS A 67 -31.49 -9.15 -7.81
CA LYS A 67 -32.79 -9.69 -8.23
C LYS A 67 -33.38 -8.89 -9.40
N LEU A 68 -33.38 -7.56 -9.33
CA LEU A 68 -33.87 -6.70 -10.41
C LEU A 68 -33.08 -6.91 -11.71
N ILE A 69 -31.76 -7.09 -11.63
CA ILE A 69 -30.91 -7.38 -12.79
C ILE A 69 -31.26 -8.75 -13.38
N LYS A 70 -31.37 -9.80 -12.55
CA LYS A 70 -31.75 -11.15 -13.00
C LYS A 70 -33.11 -11.19 -13.68
N GLU A 71 -34.06 -10.40 -13.20
CA GLU A 71 -35.39 -10.27 -13.78
C GLU A 71 -35.45 -9.33 -15.00
N GLY A 72 -34.34 -8.67 -15.36
CA GLY A 72 -34.30 -7.69 -16.47
C GLY A 72 -35.08 -6.40 -16.18
N LYS A 73 -35.42 -6.13 -14.91
CA LYS A 73 -36.21 -4.97 -14.47
C LYS A 73 -35.38 -3.85 -13.88
N TYR A 74 -34.06 -3.97 -13.92
CA TYR A 74 -33.16 -2.92 -13.47
C TYR A 74 -33.08 -1.84 -14.55
N VAL A 75 -33.79 -0.73 -14.35
CA VAL A 75 -33.77 0.43 -15.24
C VAL A 75 -32.71 1.41 -14.75
N VAL A 76 -31.81 1.80 -15.64
CA VAL A 76 -30.80 2.83 -15.39
C VAL A 76 -31.39 4.18 -15.81
N ASP A 77 -31.31 5.16 -14.92
CA ASP A 77 -31.66 6.55 -15.22
C ASP A 77 -30.41 7.29 -15.68
N ASP A 78 -30.39 7.67 -16.96
CA ASP A 78 -29.25 8.31 -17.60
C ASP A 78 -28.92 9.68 -16.99
N GLU A 79 -29.93 10.44 -16.58
CA GLU A 79 -29.74 11.77 -15.98
C GLU A 79 -29.13 11.63 -14.58
N LEU A 80 -29.65 10.70 -13.79
CA LEU A 80 -29.12 10.42 -12.46
C LEU A 80 -27.68 9.89 -12.54
N LEU A 81 -27.39 8.99 -13.49
CA LEU A 81 -26.04 8.48 -13.73
C LEU A 81 -25.07 9.61 -14.09
N ALA A 82 -25.43 10.47 -15.05
CA ALA A 82 -24.60 11.59 -15.46
C ALA A 82 -24.34 12.58 -14.31
N ARG A 83 -25.38 12.90 -13.51
CA ARG A 83 -25.24 13.74 -12.31
C ARG A 83 -24.27 13.14 -11.30
N SER A 84 -24.37 11.84 -11.02
CA SER A 84 -23.46 11.14 -10.10
C SER A 84 -22.02 11.12 -10.59
N ILE A 85 -21.78 10.91 -11.90
CA ILE A 85 -20.43 10.97 -12.48
C ILE A 85 -19.82 12.36 -12.29
N ILE A 86 -20.57 13.42 -12.63
CA ILE A 86 -20.10 14.81 -12.47
C ILE A 86 -19.80 15.12 -11.00
N GLN A 87 -20.64 14.66 -10.08
CA GLN A 87 -20.42 14.87 -8.65
C GLN A 87 -19.13 14.19 -8.17
N ALA A 88 -18.91 12.93 -8.55
CA ALA A 88 -17.69 12.20 -8.18
C ALA A 88 -16.42 12.88 -8.72
N MET A 89 -16.48 13.45 -9.92
CA MET A 89 -15.36 14.24 -10.47
C MET A 89 -15.07 15.48 -9.63
N LYS A 90 -16.12 16.23 -9.24
CA LYS A 90 -15.97 17.43 -8.40
C LYS A 90 -15.41 17.14 -7.00
N GLU A 91 -15.80 16.02 -6.40
CA GLU A 91 -15.29 15.61 -5.09
C GLU A 91 -13.81 15.20 -5.12
N ARG A 92 -13.31 14.74 -6.28
CA ARG A 92 -11.90 14.39 -6.47
C ARG A 92 -10.98 15.61 -6.65
N ASP A 93 -11.52 16.72 -7.14
CA ASP A 93 -10.79 17.98 -7.37
C ASP A 93 -10.72 18.88 -6.12
N LYS A 94 -11.37 18.46 -5.02
CA LYS A 94 -11.34 19.13 -3.70
C LYS A 94 -10.22 18.58 -2.82
#